data_AF-A0A258UQW1-F1
#
_entry.id   AF-A0A258UQW1-F1
#
_cell.length_a   1.000
_cell.length_b   1.000
_cell.length_c   1.000
_cell.angle_alpha   90.00
_cell.angle_beta   90.00
_cell.angle_gamma   90.00
#
_symmetry.space_group_name_H-M   'P 1'
#
loop_
_entity.id
_entity.type
_entity.pdbx_description
1 polymer ?
#
loop_
_entity_poly.entity_id
_entity_poly.type
_entity_poly.pdbx_seq_one_letter_code
_entity_poly.pdbx_strand_id
1 'polypeptide(L)' 'IHGDRDTLAPVAAAHWMSQHLPLAFLRVMAGAAHAPFLSHSDQFLDTLNQFLEP' A
#
# COMPACT_ATOMS: atom_id res chain seq x y z
N ILE A 1 0.89 1.32 -1.91
CA ILE A 1 -0.15 0.92 -0.94
C ILE A 1 -0.44 -0.56 -1.18
N HIS A 2 -0.42 -1.40 -0.14
CA HIS A 2 -0.56 -2.86 -0.28
C HIS A 2 -1.41 -3.43 0.86
N GLY A 3 -2.15 -4.52 0.62
CA GLY A 3 -2.86 -5.25 1.68
C GLY A 3 -1.99 -6.36 2.28
N ASP A 4 -1.98 -6.50 3.61
CA ASP A 4 -1.19 -7.56 4.28
C ASP A 4 -1.72 -8.98 4.03
N ARG A 5 -2.98 -9.11 3.58
CA ARG A 5 -3.65 -10.37 3.21
C ARG A 5 -3.80 -10.54 1.71
N ASP A 6 -3.05 -9.81 0.90
CA ASP A 6 -3.06 -10.01 -0.55
C ASP A 6 -2.47 -11.37 -0.92
N THR A 7 -3.33 -12.27 -1.43
CA THR A 7 -2.96 -13.61 -1.89
C THR A 7 -2.58 -13.67 -3.37
N LEU A 8 -2.80 -12.59 -4.12
CA LEU A 8 -2.48 -12.47 -5.54
C LEU A 8 -1.10 -11.83 -5.74
N ALA A 9 -0.81 -10.78 -4.98
CA ALA A 9 0.49 -10.13 -4.94
C ALA A 9 1.05 -10.16 -3.51
N PRO A 10 2.08 -10.96 -3.20
CA PRO A 10 2.62 -11.07 -1.84
C PRO A 10 3.17 -9.74 -1.32
N VAL A 11 2.89 -9.40 -0.06
CA VAL A 11 3.37 -8.16 0.57
C VAL A 11 4.90 -8.02 0.58
N ALA A 12 5.63 -9.14 0.56
CA ALA A 12 7.09 -9.15 0.44
C ALA A 12 7.59 -8.47 -0.85
N ALA A 13 6.85 -8.57 -1.97
CA ALA A 13 7.20 -7.88 -3.21
C ALA A 13 7.09 -6.36 -3.06
N ALA A 14 6.06 -5.87 -2.37
CA ALA A 14 5.90 -4.45 -2.06
C ALA A 14 7.03 -3.93 -1.17
N HIS A 15 7.43 -4.71 -0.15
CA HIS A 15 8.60 -4.38 0.69
C HIS A 15 9.88 -4.30 -0.14
N TRP A 16 10.14 -5.29 -1.01
CA TRP A 16 11.31 -5.28 -1.88
C TRP A 16 11.30 -4.04 -2.78
N MET A 17 10.19 -3.74 -3.45
CA MET A 17 10.07 -2.54 -4.30
C MET A 17 10.36 -1.25 -3.51
N SER A 18 9.87 -1.13 -2.28
CA SER A 18 10.11 0.06 -1.45
C SER A 18 11.57 0.29 -1.09
N GLN A 19 12.38 -0.78 -1.06
CA GLN A 19 13.81 -0.71 -0.78
C GLN A 19 14.63 -0.39 -2.03
N HIS A 20 14.09 -0.63 -3.23
CA HIS A 20 14.83 -0.58 -4.50
C HIS A 20 14.38 0.55 -5.43
N LEU A 21 13.17 1.09 -5.27
CA LEU A 21 12.68 2.21 -6.04
C LEU A 21 13.07 3.53 -5.36
N PRO A 22 13.67 4.49 -6.09
CA PRO A 22 13.95 5.81 -5.53
C PRO A 22 12.63 6.54 -5.22
N LEU A 23 12.59 7.22 -4.07
CA LEU A 23 11.43 8.00 -3.61
C LEU A 23 10.14 7.17 -3.41
N ALA A 24 10.28 5.86 -3.14
CA ALA A 24 9.14 5.01 -2.87
C ALA A 24 8.53 5.30 -1.49
N PHE A 25 7.19 5.28 -1.45
CA PHE A 25 6.43 5.33 -0.21
C PHE A 25 5.54 4.10 -0.08
N LEU A 26 5.83 3.25 0.90
CA LEU A 26 5.06 2.04 1.17
C LEU A 26 4.18 2.22 2.40
N ARG A 27 2.88 2.00 2.20
CA ARG A 27 1.90 1.75 3.25
C ARG A 27 1.34 0.35 3.07
N VAL A 28 1.46 -0.47 4.11
CA VAL A 28 0.79 -1.77 4.22
C VAL A 28 -0.45 -1.58 5.10
N MET A 29 -1.62 -2.01 4.60
CA MET A 29 -2.90 -1.87 5.28
C MET A 29 -3.26 -3.19 5.95
N ALA A 30 -3.36 -3.15 7.28
CA ALA A 30 -3.67 -4.33 8.08
C ALA A 30 -5.10 -4.83 7.81
N GLY A 31 -5.24 -6.12 7.54
CA GLY A 31 -6.52 -6.77 7.25
C GLY A 31 -7.00 -6.63 5.80
N ALA A 32 -6.37 -5.80 4.97
CA ALA A 32 -6.75 -5.63 3.57
C ALA A 32 -6.19 -6.75 2.68
N ALA A 33 -6.99 -7.22 1.73
CA ALA A 33 -6.56 -8.12 0.67
C ALA A 33 -6.06 -7.32 -0.55
N HIS A 34 -6.23 -7.86 -1.76
CA HIS A 34 -5.69 -7.29 -3.00
C HIS A 34 -6.17 -5.86 -3.36
N ALA A 35 -7.39 -5.49 -2.95
CA ALA A 35 -7.98 -4.18 -3.27
C ALA A 35 -8.24 -3.33 -2.01
N PRO A 36 -7.20 -2.74 -1.38
CA PRO A 36 -7.39 -1.88 -0.21
C PRO A 36 -8.26 -0.65 -0.51
N PHE A 37 -8.23 -0.12 -1.74
CA PHE A 37 -9.06 1.02 -2.14
C PHE A 37 -10.58 0.74 -2.11
N LEU A 38 -11.01 -0.52 -2.19
CA LEU A 38 -12.42 -0.91 -2.05
C LEU A 38 -12.81 -1.21 -0.59
N SER A 39 -11.90 -1.81 0.18
CA SER A 39 -12.20 -2.32 1.53
C SER A 39 -11.84 -1.36 2.66
N HIS A 40 -10.88 -0.46 2.42
CA HIS A 40 -10.31 0.48 3.39
C HIS A 40 -10.17 1.87 2.73
N SER A 41 -11.24 2.36 2.11
CA SER A 41 -11.25 3.57 1.27
C SER A 41 -10.70 4.80 1.99
N ASP A 42 -11.07 5.00 3.26
CA ASP A 42 -10.66 6.19 4.02
C ASP A 42 -9.15 6.18 4.26
N GLN A 43 -8.62 5.06 4.74
CA GLN A 43 -7.17 4.89 4.93
C GLN A 43 -6.40 4.99 3.61
N PHE A 44 -6.99 4.52 2.50
CA PHE A 44 -6.43 4.66 1.17
C PHE A 44 -6.33 6.11 0.72
N LEU A 45 -7.42 6.88 0.86
CA LEU A 45 -7.44 8.30 0.51
C LEU A 45 -6.47 9.11 1.37
N ASP A 46 -6.43 8.86 2.68
CA ASP A 46 -5.47 9.52 3.58
C ASP A 46 -4.02 9.25 3.16
N THR A 47 -3.71 8.00 2.82
CA THR A 47 -2.36 7.62 2.39
C THR A 47 -2.02 8.23 1.03
N LEU A 48 -2.98 8.33 0.12
CA LEU A 48 -2.80 8.96 -1.19
C LEU A 48 -2.55 10.46 -1.03
N ASN A 49 -3.31 11.14 -0.18
CA ASN A 49 -3.12 12.57 0.10
C ASN A 49 -1.74 12.82 0.73
N GLN A 50 -1.31 12.02 1.71
CA GLN A 50 0.03 12.11 2.31
C GLN A 50 1.17 11.97 1.27
N PHE A 51 0.95 11.21 0.21
CA PHE A 51 1.94 11.05 -0.86
C PHE A 51 1.93 12.23 -1.86
N LEU A 52 0.78 12.87 -2.07
CA LEU A 52 0.62 13.98 -3.02
C LEU A 52 0.92 15.34 -2.41
N GLU A 53 0.88 15.47 -1.08
CA GLU A 53 1.22 16.71 -0.38
C GLU A 53 2.72 17.05 -0.52
N PRO A 54 3.08 18.33 -0.76
CA PRO A 54 4.47 18.76 -1.01
C PRO A 54 5.44 18.60 0.16
#